data_AF-A0A4Q3EYR7-F1
#
_entry.id   AF-A0A4Q3EYR7-F1
#
_cell.length_a   1.000
_cell.length_b   1.000
_cell.length_c   1.000
_cell.angle_alpha   90.00
_cell.angle_beta   90.00
_cell.angle_gamma   90.00
#
_symmetry.space_group_name_H-M   'P 1'
#
loop_
_entity.id
_entity.type
_entity.pdbx_description
1 polymer ?
#
loop_
_entity_poly.entity_id
_entity_poly.type
_entity_poly.pdbx_seq_one_letter_code
_entity_poly.pdbx_strand_id
1 'polypeptide(L)'
;METDKINTMNEQQFRDLEYLKTIITDLPENYDEIKEQIVNEIGRQVARGQPGDSIDTIVVKFISGLKDMGWRRKDVYFLVHDLLKNYRELYEDFDTILLEEESGLIGYIDASGIVKFSGEPEHVNARALYVRNYWWLR
;
A
#
# COMPACT_ATOMS: atom_id res chain seq x y z
N MET A 1 19.63 14.68 18.02
CA MET A 1 19.18 13.48 18.76
C MET A 1 17.75 13.60 19.31
N GLU A 2 16.97 14.61 18.89
CA GLU A 2 15.53 14.75 19.20
C GLU A 2 14.64 14.57 17.95
N THR A 3 15.19 14.81 16.76
CA THR A 3 14.52 14.61 15.47
C THR A 3 14.14 13.15 15.22
N ASP A 4 14.95 12.19 15.69
CA ASP A 4 14.70 10.77 15.47
C ASP A 4 13.49 10.24 16.24
N LYS A 5 13.17 10.83 17.41
CA LYS A 5 11.98 10.46 18.21
C LYS A 5 10.68 11.01 17.65
N ILE A 6 10.72 12.20 17.06
CA ILE A 6 9.56 12.83 16.41
C ILE A 6 9.22 12.09 15.11
N ASN A 7 10.23 11.65 14.34
CA ASN A 7 10.01 10.85 13.14
C ASN A 7 9.44 9.45 13.44
N THR A 8 9.95 8.75 14.47
CA THR A 8 9.45 7.41 14.84
C THR A 8 8.03 7.41 15.40
N MET A 9 7.63 8.45 16.15
CA MET A 9 6.24 8.59 16.60
C MET A 9 5.26 8.78 15.44
N ASN A 10 5.63 9.55 14.41
CA ASN A 10 4.80 9.75 13.23
C ASN A 10 4.69 8.47 12.38
N GLU A 11 5.78 7.72 12.23
CA GLU A 11 5.80 6.45 11.47
C GLU A 11 4.85 5.40 12.05
N GLN A 12 4.84 5.23 13.38
CA GLN A 12 3.94 4.28 14.02
C GLN A 12 2.47 4.69 13.89
N GLN A 13 2.18 5.99 13.92
CA GLN A 13 0.83 6.51 13.71
C GLN A 13 0.38 6.30 12.26
N PHE A 14 1.25 6.52 11.27
CA PHE A 14 0.91 6.31 9.87
C PHE A 14 0.64 4.85 9.51
N ARG A 15 1.05 3.89 10.34
CA ARG A 15 0.71 2.47 10.17
C ARG A 15 -0.63 2.06 10.79
N ASP A 16 -1.23 2.92 11.61
CA ASP A 16 -2.51 2.64 12.27
C ASP A 16 -3.69 3.01 11.34
N LEU A 17 -4.53 2.02 11.01
CA LEU A 17 -5.67 2.24 10.11
C LEU A 17 -6.69 3.25 10.67
N GLU A 18 -6.92 3.28 11.99
CA GLU A 18 -7.87 4.24 12.57
C GLU A 18 -7.33 5.66 12.50
N TYR A 19 -6.02 5.85 12.68
CA TYR A 19 -5.40 7.14 12.43
C TYR A 19 -5.45 7.52 10.94
N LEU A 20 -5.15 6.58 10.04
CA LEU A 20 -5.22 6.82 8.59
C LEU A 20 -6.60 7.31 8.15
N LYS A 21 -7.69 6.76 8.70
CA LYS A 21 -9.06 7.23 8.44
C LYS A 21 -9.29 8.70 8.81
N THR A 22 -8.51 9.25 9.74
CA THR A 22 -8.65 10.66 10.14
C THR A 22 -7.95 11.63 9.20
N ILE A 23 -6.94 11.17 8.44
CA ILE A 23 -6.12 12.02 7.56
C ILE A 23 -6.37 11.76 6.07
N ILE A 24 -6.74 10.52 5.70
CA ILE A 24 -7.16 10.15 4.34
C ILE A 24 -8.69 10.15 4.32
N THR A 25 -9.26 11.31 3.99
CA THR A 25 -10.72 11.54 4.04
C THR A 25 -11.38 11.54 2.66
N ASP A 26 -10.56 11.47 1.61
CA ASP A 26 -10.93 11.64 0.22
C ASP A 26 -10.55 10.41 -0.61
N LEU A 27 -10.94 9.21 -0.15
CA LEU A 27 -10.73 7.95 -0.87
C LEU A 27 -11.49 7.97 -2.22
N PRO A 28 -11.01 7.21 -3.23
CA PRO A 28 -11.71 7.05 -4.50
C PRO A 28 -13.14 6.53 -4.33
N GLU A 29 -14.09 7.01 -5.15
CA GLU A 29 -15.50 6.61 -5.06
C GLU A 29 -15.71 5.09 -5.24
N ASN A 30 -14.84 4.43 -6.01
CA ASN A 30 -14.87 3.00 -6.25
C ASN A 30 -14.01 2.18 -5.26
N TYR A 31 -13.60 2.76 -4.14
CA TYR A 31 -12.69 2.12 -3.19
C TYR A 31 -13.19 0.74 -2.71
N ASP A 32 -14.43 0.67 -2.22
CA ASP A 32 -14.98 -0.58 -1.69
C ASP A 32 -15.18 -1.63 -2.79
N GLU A 33 -15.59 -1.21 -3.99
CA GLU A 33 -15.71 -2.10 -5.15
C GLU A 33 -14.35 -2.75 -5.48
N ILE A 34 -13.28 -1.96 -5.56
CA ILE A 34 -11.93 -2.44 -5.88
C ILE A 34 -11.40 -3.37 -4.78
N LYS A 35 -11.61 -3.02 -3.51
CA LYS A 35 -11.25 -3.88 -2.37
C LYS A 35 -11.94 -5.24 -2.47
N GLU A 36 -13.24 -5.25 -2.71
CA GLU A 36 -14.02 -6.49 -2.87
C GLU A 36 -13.55 -7.29 -4.09
N GLN A 37 -13.23 -6.65 -5.21
CA GLN A 37 -12.69 -7.34 -6.39
C GLN A 37 -11.38 -8.07 -6.07
N ILE A 38 -10.45 -7.43 -5.35
CA ILE A 38 -9.17 -8.02 -4.93
C ILE A 38 -9.42 -9.24 -4.03
N VAL A 39 -10.20 -9.07 -2.95
CA VAL A 39 -10.49 -10.15 -1.99
C VAL A 39 -11.18 -11.33 -2.68
N ASN A 40 -12.17 -11.06 -3.54
CA ASN A 40 -12.92 -12.09 -4.24
C ASN A 40 -12.09 -12.82 -5.31
N GLU A 41 -11.18 -12.13 -5.99
CA GLU A 41 -10.27 -12.77 -6.95
C GLU A 41 -9.28 -13.67 -6.21
N ILE A 42 -8.61 -13.18 -5.17
CA ILE A 42 -7.65 -13.96 -4.38
C ILE A 42 -8.35 -15.17 -3.77
N GLY A 43 -9.50 -14.99 -3.12
CA GLY A 43 -10.28 -16.09 -2.54
C GLY A 43 -10.69 -17.15 -3.57
N ARG A 44 -11.00 -16.75 -4.81
CA ARG A 44 -11.26 -17.69 -5.90
C ARG A 44 -10.02 -18.49 -6.31
N GLN A 45 -8.84 -17.88 -6.31
CA GLN A 45 -7.60 -18.59 -6.66
C GLN A 45 -7.19 -19.58 -5.57
N VAL A 46 -7.34 -19.19 -4.29
CA VAL A 46 -7.17 -20.09 -3.14
C VAL A 46 -8.11 -21.29 -3.24
N ALA A 47 -9.40 -21.05 -3.49
CA ALA A 47 -10.39 -22.13 -3.61
C ALA A 47 -10.13 -23.08 -4.79
N ARG A 48 -9.42 -22.61 -5.84
CA ARG A 48 -8.98 -23.42 -6.97
C ARG A 48 -7.69 -24.21 -6.69
N GLY A 49 -7.07 -24.01 -5.53
CA GLY A 49 -5.80 -24.64 -5.17
C GLY A 49 -4.62 -24.12 -5.99
N GLN A 50 -4.65 -22.85 -6.40
CA GLN A 50 -3.47 -22.24 -7.03
C GLN A 50 -2.29 -22.18 -6.05
N PRO A 51 -1.04 -22.34 -6.52
CA PRO A 51 0.14 -22.14 -5.69
C PRO A 51 0.24 -20.70 -5.15
N GLY A 52 0.76 -20.55 -3.93
CA GLY A 52 0.96 -19.24 -3.26
C GLY A 52 1.64 -18.20 -4.15
N ASP A 53 2.81 -18.52 -4.71
CA ASP A 53 3.57 -17.62 -5.61
C ASP A 53 2.75 -17.10 -6.81
N SER A 54 1.82 -17.91 -7.32
CA SER A 54 0.92 -17.51 -8.41
C SER A 54 -0.14 -16.53 -7.93
N ILE A 55 -0.63 -16.70 -6.70
CA ILE A 55 -1.55 -15.78 -6.04
C ILE A 55 -0.82 -14.48 -5.70
N ASP A 56 0.40 -14.52 -5.17
CA ASP A 56 1.22 -13.34 -4.87
C ASP A 56 1.41 -12.48 -6.12
N THR A 57 1.73 -13.11 -7.26
CA THR A 57 1.84 -12.43 -8.55
C THR A 57 0.54 -11.70 -8.94
N ILE A 58 -0.62 -12.25 -8.58
CA ILE A 58 -1.92 -11.61 -8.81
C ILE A 58 -2.10 -10.42 -7.87
N VAL A 59 -1.81 -10.58 -6.57
CA VAL A 59 -1.89 -9.50 -5.57
C VAL A 59 -1.06 -8.29 -6.01
N VAL A 60 0.22 -8.51 -6.32
CA VAL A 60 1.15 -7.47 -6.77
C VAL A 60 0.62 -6.77 -8.02
N LYS A 61 0.12 -7.53 -9.01
CA LYS A 61 -0.43 -6.95 -10.24
C LYS A 61 -1.66 -6.08 -9.98
N PHE A 62 -2.56 -6.51 -9.10
CA PHE A 62 -3.73 -5.71 -8.73
C PHE A 62 -3.29 -4.40 -8.07
N ILE A 63 -2.49 -4.48 -7.00
CA ILE A 63 -2.07 -3.32 -6.22
C ILE A 63 -1.25 -2.34 -7.07
N SER A 64 -0.26 -2.86 -7.81
CA SER A 64 0.57 -2.05 -8.71
C SER A 64 -0.23 -1.41 -9.84
N GLY A 65 -1.32 -2.04 -10.31
CA GLY A 65 -2.18 -1.54 -11.38
C GLY A 65 -3.06 -0.36 -10.96
N LEU A 66 -3.31 -0.16 -9.65
CA LEU A 66 -4.17 0.92 -9.16
C LEU A 66 -3.65 2.31 -9.55
N LYS A 67 -2.33 2.48 -9.60
CA LYS A 67 -1.72 3.74 -10.04
C LYS A 67 -2.14 4.11 -11.47
N ASP A 68 -2.30 3.11 -12.34
CA ASP A 68 -2.66 3.30 -13.75
C ASP A 68 -4.16 3.62 -13.89
N MET A 69 -4.94 3.29 -12.85
CA MET A 69 -6.34 3.70 -12.68
C MET A 69 -6.48 5.09 -12.04
N GLY A 70 -5.38 5.81 -11.82
CA GLY A 70 -5.36 7.16 -11.26
C GLY A 70 -5.41 7.21 -9.73
N TRP A 71 -5.28 6.08 -9.04
CA TRP A 71 -5.17 6.08 -7.58
C TRP A 71 -3.87 6.76 -7.15
N ARG A 72 -3.91 7.48 -6.03
CA ARG A 72 -2.73 8.11 -5.43
C ARG A 72 -2.08 7.15 -4.45
N ARG A 73 -0.82 7.42 -4.10
CA ARG A 73 -0.07 6.61 -3.13
C ARG A 73 -0.82 6.44 -1.81
N LYS A 74 -1.44 7.51 -1.29
CA LYS A 74 -2.23 7.45 -0.05
C LYS A 74 -3.44 6.52 -0.16
N ASP A 75 -4.11 6.49 -1.31
CA ASP A 75 -5.28 5.63 -1.54
C ASP A 75 -4.86 4.15 -1.54
N VAL A 76 -3.76 3.83 -2.23
CA VAL A 76 -3.19 2.47 -2.27
C VAL A 76 -2.66 2.05 -0.90
N TYR A 77 -1.97 2.95 -0.20
CA TYR A 77 -1.48 2.70 1.16
C TYR A 77 -2.63 2.41 2.14
N PHE A 78 -3.70 3.22 2.09
CA PHE A 78 -4.88 2.96 2.89
C PHE A 78 -5.49 1.59 2.60
N LEU A 79 -5.62 1.23 1.31
CA LEU A 79 -6.14 -0.08 0.89
C LEU A 79 -5.29 -1.22 1.44
N VAL A 80 -3.97 -1.14 1.34
CA VAL A 80 -3.04 -2.16 1.87
C VAL A 80 -3.23 -2.34 3.38
N HIS A 81 -3.39 -1.25 4.13
CA HIS A 81 -3.66 -1.31 5.57
C HIS A 81 -5.05 -1.86 5.91
N ASP A 82 -6.08 -1.55 5.11
CA ASP A 82 -7.42 -2.13 5.25
C ASP A 82 -7.37 -3.65 5.02
N LEU A 83 -6.66 -4.09 3.98
CA LEU A 83 -6.43 -5.51 3.68
C LEU A 83 -5.64 -6.22 4.80
N LEU A 84 -4.55 -5.63 5.29
CA LEU A 84 -3.78 -6.17 6.42
C LEU A 84 -4.63 -6.29 7.69
N LYS A 85 -5.53 -5.34 7.95
CA LYS A 85 -6.35 -5.36 9.17
C LYS A 85 -7.47 -6.40 9.08
N ASN A 86 -8.14 -6.49 7.94
CA ASN A 86 -9.42 -7.21 7.83
C ASN A 86 -9.30 -8.54 7.09
N TYR A 87 -8.24 -8.74 6.31
CA TYR A 87 -8.10 -9.87 5.40
C TYR A 87 -6.74 -10.56 5.47
N ARG A 88 -5.86 -10.23 6.43
CA ARG A 88 -4.50 -10.81 6.53
C ARG A 88 -4.42 -12.34 6.44
N GLU A 89 -5.46 -13.05 6.87
CA GLU A 89 -5.53 -14.52 6.89
C GLU A 89 -6.21 -15.10 5.63
N LEU A 90 -6.31 -14.32 4.54
CA LEU A 90 -6.95 -14.78 3.30
C LEU A 90 -6.23 -16.00 2.68
N TYR A 91 -4.90 -16.07 2.83
CA TYR A 91 -4.07 -17.27 2.63
C TYR A 91 -2.74 -17.14 3.41
N GLU A 92 -1.95 -18.22 3.45
CA GLU A 92 -0.77 -18.39 4.32
C GLU A 92 0.27 -17.25 4.25
N ASP A 93 0.44 -16.61 3.09
CA ASP A 93 1.46 -15.57 2.87
C ASP A 93 0.87 -14.20 2.48
N PHE A 94 -0.44 -14.01 2.63
CA PHE A 94 -1.09 -12.78 2.17
C PHE A 94 -0.61 -11.53 2.93
N ASP A 95 -0.38 -11.64 4.23
CA ASP A 95 0.15 -10.50 4.99
C ASP A 95 1.59 -10.18 4.62
N THR A 96 2.42 -11.19 4.36
CA THR A 96 3.80 -11.02 3.88
C THR A 96 3.83 -10.19 2.59
N ILE A 97 3.04 -10.55 1.58
CA ILE A 97 3.04 -9.80 0.30
C ILE A 97 2.51 -8.36 0.49
N LEU A 98 1.52 -8.17 1.35
CA LEU A 98 0.99 -6.83 1.66
C LEU A 98 2.02 -5.96 2.39
N LEU A 99 2.83 -6.53 3.28
CA LEU A 99 3.91 -5.82 3.97
C LEU A 99 5.07 -5.45 3.02
N GLU A 100 5.33 -6.27 2.01
CA GLU A 100 6.28 -5.93 0.94
C GLU A 100 5.78 -4.75 0.10
N GLU A 101 4.51 -4.77 -0.31
CA GLU A 101 3.87 -3.64 -1.00
C GLU A 101 3.87 -2.37 -0.13
N GLU A 102 3.55 -2.49 1.16
CA GLU A 102 3.64 -1.39 2.12
C GLU A 102 5.05 -0.78 2.15
N SER A 103 6.08 -1.62 2.21
CA SER A 103 7.48 -1.19 2.26
C SER A 103 7.89 -0.39 1.01
N GLY A 104 7.40 -0.79 -0.16
CA GLY A 104 7.56 -0.05 -1.41
C GLY A 104 6.80 1.29 -1.40
N LEU A 105 5.60 1.33 -0.82
CA LEU A 105 4.78 2.53 -0.73
C LEU A 105 5.40 3.59 0.19
N ILE A 106 6.04 3.20 1.28
CA ILE A 106 6.67 4.13 2.25
C ILE A 106 8.17 4.35 2.00
N GLY A 107 8.74 3.72 0.97
CA GLY A 107 10.09 3.99 0.49
C GLY A 107 11.22 3.31 1.27
N TYR A 108 10.92 2.20 1.97
CA TYR A 108 11.92 1.26 2.50
C TYR A 108 12.39 0.27 1.43
N ILE A 109 12.71 0.80 0.25
CA ILE A 109 13.30 0.09 -0.88
C ILE A 109 14.38 0.98 -1.50
N ASP A 110 15.18 0.42 -2.42
CA ASP A 110 16.08 1.21 -3.25
C ASP A 110 15.32 2.34 -3.97
N ALA A 111 15.95 3.52 -4.08
CA ALA A 111 15.30 4.70 -4.64
C ALA A 111 14.76 4.45 -6.07
N SER A 112 15.46 3.63 -6.87
CA SER A 112 15.01 3.26 -8.21
C SER A 112 13.76 2.38 -8.23
N GLY A 113 13.50 1.64 -7.15
CA GLY A 113 12.30 0.84 -6.96
C GLY A 113 11.07 1.63 -6.51
N ILE A 114 11.24 2.89 -6.10
CA ILE A 114 10.11 3.74 -5.70
C ILE A 114 9.36 4.19 -6.95
N VAL A 115 8.26 3.48 -7.23
CA VAL A 115 7.33 3.78 -8.33
C VAL A 115 6.78 5.19 -8.18
N LYS A 116 6.65 5.91 -9.28
CA LYS A 116 6.06 7.25 -9.33
C LYS A 116 4.54 7.17 -9.45
N PHE A 117 3.83 7.84 -8.55
CA PHE A 117 2.39 8.11 -8.67
C PHE A 117 2.14 9.49 -9.30
N SER A 118 0.90 9.74 -9.72
CA SER A 118 0.50 11.05 -10.27
C SER A 118 0.76 12.17 -9.26
N GLY A 119 1.28 13.30 -9.74
CA GLY A 119 1.63 14.47 -8.91
C GLY A 119 2.94 14.36 -8.12
N GLU A 120 3.63 13.22 -8.14
CA GLU A 120 4.89 13.04 -7.41
C GLU A 120 6.12 13.57 -8.18
N PRO A 121 7.22 13.88 -7.47
CA PRO A 121 8.45 14.32 -8.11
C PRO A 121 8.95 13.36 -9.19
N GLU A 122 9.40 13.94 -10.31
CA GLU A 122 9.96 13.18 -11.43
C GLU A 122 11.31 12.53 -11.06
N HIS A 123 12.19 13.34 -10.46
CA HIS A 123 13.54 12.91 -10.14
C HIS A 123 13.54 11.88 -9.00
N VAL A 124 14.18 10.74 -9.23
CA VAL A 124 14.18 9.57 -8.33
C VAL A 124 14.56 9.92 -6.88
N ASN A 125 15.62 10.71 -6.67
CA ASN A 125 16.04 11.09 -5.31
C ASN A 125 15.07 12.06 -4.63
N ALA A 126 14.42 12.95 -5.41
CA ALA A 126 13.42 13.86 -4.87
C ALA A 126 12.15 13.09 -4.49
N ARG A 127 11.76 12.10 -5.29
CA ARG A 127 10.66 11.19 -4.99
C ARG A 127 10.97 10.34 -3.77
N ALA A 128 12.17 9.77 -3.65
CA ALA A 128 12.56 8.98 -2.49
C ALA A 128 12.47 9.81 -1.19
N LEU A 129 12.93 11.06 -1.22
CA LEU A 129 12.79 11.99 -0.10
C LEU A 129 11.30 12.29 0.20
N TYR A 130 10.52 12.60 -0.83
CA TYR A 130 9.08 12.88 -0.72
C TYR A 130 8.31 11.72 -0.08
N VAL A 131 8.63 10.49 -0.48
CA VAL A 131 8.01 9.27 0.02
C VAL A 131 8.40 8.99 1.47
N ARG A 132 9.70 9.01 1.80
CA ARG A 132 10.19 8.71 3.16
C ARG A 132 9.78 9.74 4.22
N ASN A 133 9.45 10.97 3.80
CA ASN A 133 8.94 12.01 4.69
C ASN A 133 7.40 12.03 4.78
N TYR A 134 6.71 11.04 4.20
CA TYR A 134 5.24 10.93 4.20
C TYR A 134 4.52 12.17 3.65
N TRP A 135 5.15 12.94 2.75
CA TRP A 135 4.55 14.16 2.19
C TRP A 135 3.33 13.86 1.31
N TRP A 136 3.19 12.62 0.84
CA TRP A 136 2.07 12.10 0.06
C TRP A 136 0.80 11.77 0.87
N LEU A 137 0.87 11.81 2.21
CA LEU A 137 -0.31 11.65 3.07
C LEU A 137 -1.14 12.94 3.20
N ARG A 138 -0.66 14.06 2.65
CA ARG A 138 -1.31 15.38 2.75
C ARG A 138 -2.19 15.69 1.55
#